data_AF-W8JH02-F1
#
_entry.id   AF-W8JH02-F1
#
_cell.length_a   1.000
_cell.length_b   1.000
_cell.length_c   1.000
_cell.angle_alpha   90.00
_cell.angle_beta   90.00
_cell.angle_gamma   90.00
#
_symmetry.space_group_name_H-M   'P 1'
#
loop_
_entity.id
_entity.type
_entity.pdbx_description
1 polymer ?
#
loop_
_entity_poly.entity_id
_entity_poly.type
_entity_poly.pdbx_seq_one_letter_code
_entity_poly.pdbx_strand_id
1 'polypeptide(L)'
;MDISDGSFHSPEKEQGSLVVSNENPSVESSFTAFTQNLSQISSIEDQIAFSLEQMEKALEERMNLRLFWSIRKHCLPLFQQVENVSKRADFWNRYIDLTKEGRHVKSLQDEEGSFVVGQIELAISCLDQDILNFFSGNSASAQQEELPDFLEIQTLEKQREFYRESHFALVWLNNFSTRIIDLRKELMNVGMRMRLKSKFFKRLSSLGNQVFPKRKELIEQVSVAFAKDVESFIAKYFSNNNRNPLKRVVFF
;
A
#
# COMPACT_ATOMS: atom_id res chain seq x y z
N MET A 1 -17.17 -54.44 25.28
CA MET A 1 -18.12 -53.80 26.21
C MET A 1 -17.36 -52.68 26.91
N ASP A 2 -17.81 -51.45 26.68
CA ASP A 2 -17.71 -50.22 27.49
C ASP A 2 -16.43 -49.77 28.25
N ILE A 3 -16.03 -48.54 27.85
CA ILE A 3 -15.72 -47.30 28.60
C ILE A 3 -14.31 -47.06 29.19
N SER A 4 -13.83 -45.84 28.87
CA SER A 4 -12.83 -44.97 29.55
C SER A 4 -11.37 -45.41 29.52
N ASP A 5 -10.37 -44.54 29.55
CA ASP A 5 -10.26 -43.08 29.58
C ASP A 5 -8.79 -42.78 29.24
N GLY A 6 -8.47 -41.54 28.88
CA GLY A 6 -7.15 -41.02 29.22
C GLY A 6 -6.34 -40.43 28.07
N SER A 7 -6.27 -39.10 28.15
CA SER A 7 -5.04 -38.33 27.98
C SER A 7 -4.72 -37.86 26.57
N PHE A 8 -5.12 -36.61 26.27
CA PHE A 8 -4.19 -35.65 25.70
C PHE A 8 -4.56 -34.24 26.17
N HIS A 9 -4.05 -33.87 27.35
CA HIS A 9 -3.81 -32.46 27.67
C HIS A 9 -2.41 -32.12 27.16
N SER A 10 -2.32 -31.11 26.29
CA SER A 10 -1.17 -30.22 26.23
C SER A 10 -1.69 -28.79 26.02
N PRO A 11 -1.20 -27.81 26.80
CA PRO A 11 -1.78 -26.48 26.87
C PRO A 11 -1.18 -25.58 25.79
N GLU A 12 -2.00 -25.13 24.85
CA GLU A 12 -1.61 -24.01 23.99
C GLU A 12 -1.74 -22.70 24.76
N LYS A 13 -0.57 -22.15 25.07
CA LYS A 13 -0.37 -20.82 25.64
C LYS A 13 -0.99 -19.76 24.74
N GLU A 14 -1.65 -18.84 25.41
CA GLU A 14 -2.07 -17.51 24.98
C GLU A 14 -1.22 -16.92 23.84
N GLN A 15 -1.83 -16.78 22.66
CA GLN A 15 -1.57 -15.66 21.78
C GLN A 15 -2.89 -14.95 21.53
N GLY A 16 -3.10 -13.89 22.33
CA GLY A 16 -4.20 -12.95 22.15
C GLY A 16 -4.11 -12.29 20.77
N SER A 17 -4.83 -12.87 19.81
CA SER A 17 -5.22 -12.18 18.59
C SER A 17 -6.34 -11.22 18.95
N LEU A 18 -5.96 -10.05 19.48
CA LEU A 18 -6.87 -8.92 19.60
C LEU A 18 -7.12 -8.39 18.17
N VAL A 19 -8.06 -9.02 17.48
CA VAL A 19 -8.64 -8.48 16.26
C VAL A 19 -9.38 -7.22 16.69
N VAL A 20 -8.72 -6.07 16.54
CA VAL A 20 -9.40 -4.78 16.56
C VAL A 20 -10.31 -4.77 15.34
N SER A 21 -11.57 -5.08 15.59
CA SER A 21 -12.68 -4.90 14.67
C SER A 21 -12.71 -3.45 14.23
N ASN A 22 -12.28 -3.16 13.00
CA ASN A 22 -12.83 -2.00 12.30
C ASN A 22 -14.30 -2.32 12.02
N GLU A 23 -15.19 -1.77 12.84
CA GLU A 23 -16.63 -1.71 12.55
C GLU A 23 -16.81 -0.73 11.38
N ASN A 24 -16.85 -1.28 10.17
CA ASN A 24 -17.36 -0.54 9.02
C ASN A 24 -18.89 -0.49 9.16
N PRO A 25 -19.51 0.70 9.20
CA PRO A 25 -20.97 0.86 9.40
C PRO A 25 -21.82 0.18 8.31
N SER A 26 -21.22 -0.15 7.16
CA SER A 26 -21.87 -0.86 6.05
C SER A 26 -22.18 -2.34 6.31
N VAL A 27 -21.50 -3.00 7.27
CA VAL A 27 -21.72 -4.45 7.52
C VAL A 27 -22.83 -4.67 8.54
N GLU A 28 -22.92 -3.81 9.56
CA GLU A 28 -24.01 -3.83 10.53
C GLU A 28 -25.35 -3.47 9.87
N SER A 29 -25.37 -2.52 8.93
CA SER A 29 -26.57 -2.23 8.15
C SER A 29 -27.00 -3.41 7.28
N SER A 30 -26.06 -4.13 6.67
CA SER A 30 -26.36 -5.30 5.83
C SER A 30 -26.86 -6.50 6.64
N PHE A 31 -26.28 -6.73 7.82
CA PHE A 31 -26.71 -7.82 8.71
C PHE A 31 -28.05 -7.51 9.40
N THR A 32 -28.32 -6.25 9.74
CA THR A 32 -29.63 -5.83 10.28
C THR A 32 -30.73 -5.92 9.22
N ALA A 33 -30.44 -5.59 7.96
CA ALA A 33 -31.38 -5.82 6.86
C ALA A 33 -31.68 -7.31 6.67
N PHE A 34 -30.64 -8.17 6.78
CA PHE A 34 -30.82 -9.62 6.75
C PHE A 34 -31.75 -10.12 7.87
N THR A 35 -31.53 -9.73 9.12
CA THR A 35 -32.38 -10.18 10.24
C THR A 35 -33.80 -9.64 10.16
N GLN A 36 -34.00 -8.42 9.65
CA GLN A 36 -35.34 -7.87 9.38
C GLN A 36 -36.09 -8.70 8.34
N ASN A 37 -35.46 -9.00 7.20
CA ASN A 37 -36.07 -9.82 6.15
C ASN A 37 -36.35 -11.25 6.63
N LEU A 38 -35.46 -11.83 7.44
CA LEU A 38 -35.63 -13.17 7.99
C LEU A 38 -36.81 -13.24 8.97
N SER A 39 -37.05 -12.18 9.75
CA SER A 39 -38.19 -12.10 10.68
C SER A 39 -39.56 -12.07 9.99
N GLN A 40 -39.62 -11.75 8.70
CA GLN A 40 -40.85 -11.72 7.90
C GLN A 40 -41.22 -13.10 7.34
N ILE A 41 -40.30 -14.08 7.39
CA ILE A 41 -40.50 -15.42 6.85
C ILE A 41 -41.05 -16.33 7.97
N SER A 42 -42.22 -16.91 7.77
CA SER A 42 -42.91 -17.71 8.80
C SER A 42 -42.42 -19.16 8.88
N SER A 43 -41.94 -19.74 7.78
CA SER A 43 -41.51 -21.14 7.70
C SER A 43 -40.01 -21.26 7.99
N ILE A 44 -39.62 -22.22 8.85
CA ILE A 44 -38.22 -22.52 9.17
C ILE A 44 -37.46 -22.98 7.92
N GLU A 45 -38.10 -23.78 7.07
CA GLU A 45 -37.49 -24.25 5.82
C GLU A 45 -37.18 -23.08 4.87
N ASP A 46 -38.09 -22.11 4.79
CA ASP A 46 -37.91 -20.92 3.96
C ASP A 46 -36.88 -19.95 4.58
N GLN A 47 -36.80 -19.86 5.91
CA GLN A 47 -35.76 -19.10 6.60
C GLN A 47 -34.36 -19.66 6.33
N ILE A 48 -34.21 -21.00 6.32
CA ILE A 48 -32.95 -21.66 5.99
C ILE A 48 -32.62 -21.45 4.51
N ALA A 49 -33.59 -21.64 3.60
CA ALA A 49 -33.38 -21.41 2.18
C ALA A 49 -32.93 -19.97 1.89
N PHE A 50 -33.61 -18.98 2.48
CA PHE A 50 -33.23 -17.57 2.40
C PHE A 50 -31.83 -17.31 2.99
N SER A 51 -31.50 -17.90 4.14
CA SER A 51 -30.17 -17.76 4.74
C SER A 51 -29.07 -18.33 3.85
N LEU A 52 -29.30 -19.46 3.18
CA LEU A 52 -28.34 -20.06 2.26
C LEU A 52 -28.17 -19.21 0.99
N GLU A 53 -29.26 -18.66 0.44
CA GLU A 53 -29.21 -17.74 -0.69
C GLU A 53 -28.43 -16.46 -0.34
N GLN A 54 -28.64 -15.92 0.85
CA GLN A 54 -27.91 -14.74 1.32
C GLN A 54 -26.43 -15.05 1.63
N MET A 55 -26.11 -16.27 2.07
CA MET A 55 -24.72 -16.74 2.17
C MET A 55 -24.05 -16.79 0.79
N GLU A 56 -24.75 -17.32 -0.21
CA GLU A 56 -24.26 -17.40 -1.59
C GLU A 56 -24.03 -16.00 -2.19
N LYS A 57 -25.01 -15.11 -2.07
CA LYS A 57 -24.85 -13.70 -2.48
C LYS A 57 -23.70 -13.01 -1.77
N ALA A 58 -23.46 -13.30 -0.49
CA ALA A 58 -22.33 -12.73 0.24
C ALA A 58 -20.96 -13.21 -0.27
N LEU A 59 -20.90 -14.38 -0.92
CA LEU A 59 -19.69 -14.87 -1.59
C LEU A 59 -19.51 -14.25 -2.99
N GLU A 60 -20.60 -14.01 -3.72
CA GLU A 60 -20.58 -13.39 -5.07
C GLU A 60 -20.35 -11.88 -5.02
N GLU A 61 -21.07 -11.16 -4.17
CA GLU A 61 -21.00 -9.70 -4.06
C GLU A 61 -19.84 -9.26 -3.16
N ARG A 62 -18.75 -8.80 -3.77
CA ARG A 62 -17.56 -8.23 -3.09
C ARG A 62 -16.94 -9.14 -2.01
N MET A 63 -17.29 -10.44 -2.00
CA MET A 63 -16.83 -11.44 -1.04
C MET A 63 -16.90 -10.92 0.41
N ASN A 64 -18.09 -10.50 0.86
CA ASN A 64 -18.28 -10.02 2.23
C ASN A 64 -18.29 -11.18 3.23
N LEU A 65 -17.10 -11.72 3.50
CA LEU A 65 -16.90 -12.85 4.40
C LEU A 65 -17.45 -12.57 5.81
N ARG A 66 -17.39 -11.32 6.30
CA ARG A 66 -17.93 -10.99 7.63
C ARG A 66 -19.43 -11.20 7.70
N LEU A 67 -20.18 -10.77 6.68
CA LEU A 67 -21.61 -11.03 6.57
C LEU A 67 -21.89 -12.53 6.41
N PHE A 68 -21.14 -13.23 5.55
CA PHE A 68 -21.24 -14.68 5.36
C PHE A 68 -21.10 -15.46 6.67
N TRP A 69 -20.07 -15.17 7.48
CA TRP A 69 -19.84 -15.86 8.75
C TRP A 69 -20.92 -15.55 9.80
N SER A 70 -21.48 -14.34 9.77
CA SER A 70 -22.60 -13.96 10.64
C SER A 70 -23.89 -14.71 10.28
N ILE A 71 -24.22 -14.78 8.99
CA ILE A 71 -25.39 -15.54 8.50
C ILE A 71 -25.21 -17.03 8.80
N ARG A 72 -24.03 -17.59 8.52
CA ARG A 72 -23.69 -18.98 8.84
C ARG A 72 -23.94 -19.30 10.33
N LYS A 73 -23.47 -18.43 11.24
CA LYS A 73 -23.66 -18.60 12.69
C LYS A 73 -25.16 -18.56 13.05
N HIS A 74 -25.94 -17.71 12.40
CA HIS A 74 -27.37 -17.59 12.63
C HIS A 74 -28.19 -18.76 12.04
N CYS A 75 -27.76 -19.32 10.91
CA CYS A 75 -28.46 -20.39 10.22
C CYS A 75 -28.32 -21.75 10.95
N LEU A 76 -27.20 -21.97 11.65
CA LEU A 76 -26.88 -23.26 12.28
C LEU A 76 -27.97 -23.79 13.26
N PRO A 77 -28.54 -22.99 14.19
CA PRO A 77 -29.60 -23.44 15.08
C PRO A 77 -30.92 -23.81 14.37
N LEU A 78 -31.20 -23.23 13.19
CA LEU A 78 -32.46 -23.44 12.47
C LEU A 78 -32.59 -24.88 11.94
N PHE A 79 -31.48 -25.53 11.61
CA PHE A 79 -31.45 -26.92 11.12
C PHE A 79 -32.06 -27.93 12.09
N GLN A 80 -32.01 -27.65 13.40
CA GLN A 80 -32.58 -28.54 14.42
C GLN A 80 -34.11 -28.54 14.41
N GLN A 81 -34.72 -27.49 13.85
CA GLN A 81 -36.17 -27.25 13.88
C GLN A 81 -36.86 -27.74 12.59
N VAL A 82 -36.11 -28.26 11.61
CA VAL A 82 -36.66 -28.75 10.33
C VAL A 82 -37.26 -30.14 10.48
N GLU A 83 -38.58 -30.30 10.39
CA GLU A 83 -39.23 -31.61 10.58
C GLU A 83 -38.91 -32.62 9.46
N ASN A 84 -38.74 -32.14 8.22
CA ASN A 84 -38.50 -32.99 7.06
C ASN A 84 -37.02 -33.42 6.97
N VAL A 85 -36.77 -34.71 7.19
CA VAL A 85 -35.41 -35.30 7.20
C VAL A 85 -34.70 -35.15 5.85
N SER A 86 -35.41 -35.33 4.72
CA SER A 86 -34.83 -35.20 3.38
C SER A 86 -34.43 -33.76 3.07
N LYS A 87 -35.34 -32.80 3.29
CA LYS A 87 -35.02 -31.38 3.09
C LYS A 87 -33.92 -30.89 4.03
N ARG A 88 -33.90 -31.39 5.27
CA ARG A 88 -32.82 -31.11 6.22
C ARG A 88 -31.47 -31.58 5.67
N ALA A 89 -31.42 -32.77 5.06
CA ALA A 89 -30.20 -33.28 4.43
C ALA A 89 -29.77 -32.41 3.23
N ASP A 90 -30.71 -31.99 2.38
CA ASP A 90 -30.43 -31.14 1.22
C ASP A 90 -29.87 -29.77 1.62
N PHE A 91 -30.53 -29.10 2.58
CA PHE A 91 -30.06 -27.83 3.13
C PHE A 91 -28.70 -27.97 3.81
N TRP A 92 -28.46 -29.10 4.50
CA TRP A 92 -27.21 -29.34 5.20
C TRP A 92 -26.04 -29.53 4.23
N ASN A 93 -26.26 -30.26 3.13
CA ASN A 93 -25.28 -30.41 2.05
C ASN A 93 -24.92 -29.05 1.44
N ARG A 94 -25.93 -28.24 1.09
CA ARG A 94 -25.70 -26.89 0.56
C ARG A 94 -24.96 -25.99 1.56
N TYR A 95 -25.29 -26.07 2.84
CA TYR A 95 -24.58 -25.36 3.91
C TYR A 95 -23.10 -25.76 4.01
N ILE A 96 -22.80 -27.06 3.90
CA ILE A 96 -21.42 -27.58 3.89
C ILE A 96 -20.67 -27.07 2.66
N ASP A 97 -21.29 -27.08 1.49
CA ASP A 97 -20.61 -26.68 0.25
C ASP A 97 -20.32 -25.17 0.25
N LEU A 98 -21.30 -24.34 0.62
CA LEU A 98 -21.08 -22.90 0.83
C LEU A 98 -20.01 -22.63 1.90
N THR A 99 -19.94 -23.45 2.94
CA THR A 99 -18.90 -23.36 3.96
C THR A 99 -17.51 -23.63 3.41
N LYS A 100 -17.35 -24.66 2.58
CA LYS A 100 -16.07 -25.00 1.94
C LYS A 100 -15.65 -23.85 1.03
N GLU A 101 -16.57 -23.35 0.23
CA GLU A 101 -16.34 -22.21 -0.65
C GLU A 101 -15.93 -20.96 0.13
N GLY A 102 -16.66 -20.61 1.20
CA GLY A 102 -16.30 -19.46 2.05
C GLY A 102 -14.93 -19.60 2.73
N ARG A 103 -14.46 -20.82 3.03
CA ARG A 103 -13.09 -21.04 3.51
C ARG A 103 -12.07 -20.89 2.38
N HIS A 104 -12.38 -21.38 1.19
CA HIS A 104 -11.53 -21.25 0.02
C HIS A 104 -11.33 -19.78 -0.35
N VAL A 105 -12.41 -19.01 -0.48
CA VAL A 105 -12.38 -17.56 -0.73
C VAL A 105 -11.58 -16.82 0.34
N LYS A 106 -11.74 -17.20 1.62
CA LYS A 106 -10.92 -16.63 2.70
C LYS A 106 -9.43 -16.90 2.51
N SER A 107 -9.05 -18.12 2.13
CA SER A 107 -7.65 -18.46 1.86
C SER A 107 -7.07 -17.58 0.75
N LEU A 108 -7.81 -17.42 -0.35
CA LEU A 108 -7.41 -16.56 -1.46
C LEU A 108 -7.22 -15.11 -1.01
N GLN A 109 -8.14 -14.57 -0.20
CA GLN A 109 -8.02 -13.20 0.31
C GLN A 109 -6.83 -13.02 1.27
N ASP A 110 -6.55 -14.01 2.11
CA ASP A 110 -5.39 -13.98 3.02
C ASP A 110 -4.07 -14.06 2.22
N GLU A 111 -4.03 -14.87 1.15
CA GLU A 111 -2.89 -14.97 0.22
C GLU A 111 -2.66 -13.68 -0.56
N GLU A 112 -3.71 -13.09 -1.14
CA GLU A 112 -3.65 -11.78 -1.80
C GLU A 112 -3.16 -10.69 -0.84
N GLY A 113 -3.68 -10.66 0.39
CA GLY A 113 -3.24 -9.72 1.41
C GLY A 113 -1.75 -9.89 1.77
N SER A 114 -1.28 -11.13 1.90
CA SER A 114 0.13 -11.45 2.12
C SER A 114 1.01 -11.02 0.95
N PHE A 115 0.55 -11.26 -0.28
CA PHE A 115 1.25 -10.90 -1.50
C PHE A 115 1.43 -9.38 -1.63
N VAL A 116 0.37 -8.60 -1.41
CA VAL A 116 0.41 -7.13 -1.41
C VAL A 116 1.39 -6.60 -0.36
N VAL A 117 1.39 -7.17 0.85
CA VAL A 117 2.37 -6.83 1.89
C VAL A 117 3.80 -7.10 1.41
N GLY A 118 4.03 -8.23 0.73
CA GLY A 118 5.32 -8.60 0.15
C GLY A 118 5.80 -7.61 -0.92
N GLN A 119 4.90 -7.19 -1.82
CA GLN A 119 5.23 -6.19 -2.86
C GLN A 119 5.66 -4.85 -2.25
N ILE A 120 4.96 -4.37 -1.23
CA ILE A 120 5.30 -3.11 -0.55
C ILE A 120 6.67 -3.23 0.15
N GLU A 121 6.93 -4.34 0.86
CA GLU A 121 8.23 -4.56 1.51
C GLU A 121 9.36 -4.63 0.47
N LEU A 122 9.14 -5.27 -0.67
CA LEU A 122 10.10 -5.32 -1.77
C LEU A 122 10.37 -3.92 -2.34
N ALA A 123 9.32 -3.18 -2.68
CA ALA A 123 9.43 -1.83 -3.24
C ALA A 123 10.20 -0.86 -2.31
N ILE A 124 9.89 -0.90 -1.00
CA ILE A 124 10.61 -0.11 0.01
C ILE A 124 12.07 -0.57 0.10
N SER A 125 12.34 -1.87 0.06
CA SER A 125 13.71 -2.39 0.19
C SER A 125 14.57 -2.08 -1.02
N CYS A 126 14.02 -2.11 -2.23
CA CYS A 126 14.72 -1.64 -3.43
C CYS A 126 15.04 -0.14 -3.32
N LEU A 127 14.07 0.67 -2.90
CA LEU A 127 14.28 2.11 -2.71
C LEU A 127 15.34 2.41 -1.63
N ASP A 128 15.34 1.65 -0.54
CA ASP A 128 16.34 1.72 0.53
C ASP A 128 17.74 1.42 -0.02
N GLN A 129 17.88 0.35 -0.80
CA GLN A 129 19.13 0.00 -1.47
C GLN A 129 19.59 1.05 -2.49
N ASP A 130 18.68 1.57 -3.31
CA ASP A 130 19.00 2.62 -4.30
C ASP A 130 19.55 3.88 -3.60
N ILE A 131 18.90 4.29 -2.51
CA ILE A 131 19.32 5.44 -1.70
C ILE A 131 20.69 5.19 -1.05
N LEU A 132 20.90 4.01 -0.46
CA LEU A 132 22.18 3.62 0.12
C LEU A 132 23.31 3.60 -0.92
N ASN A 133 23.06 3.05 -2.10
CA ASN A 133 24.03 3.01 -3.20
C ASN A 133 24.39 4.42 -3.68
N PHE A 134 23.39 5.30 -3.83
CA PHE A 134 23.59 6.70 -4.19
C PHE A 134 24.49 7.43 -3.17
N PHE A 135 24.20 7.30 -1.87
CA PHE A 135 25.00 7.96 -0.83
C PHE A 135 26.39 7.35 -0.63
N SER A 136 26.57 6.07 -0.96
CA SER A 136 27.85 5.37 -0.81
C SER A 136 28.81 5.62 -1.97
N GLY A 137 28.40 6.38 -3.00
CA GLY A 137 29.22 6.61 -4.21
C GLY A 137 29.42 5.35 -5.06
N ASN A 138 28.68 4.28 -4.80
CA ASN A 138 28.71 3.01 -5.54
C ASN A 138 27.82 3.09 -6.79
N SER A 139 27.88 4.23 -7.48
CA SER A 139 27.07 4.58 -8.66
C SER A 139 27.44 3.81 -9.94
N ALA A 140 28.22 2.74 -9.85
CA ALA A 140 28.54 1.88 -10.99
C ALA A 140 27.28 1.24 -11.64
N SER A 141 26.18 1.12 -10.89
CA SER A 141 24.87 0.67 -11.40
C SER A 141 23.96 1.81 -11.89
N ALA A 142 24.29 3.07 -11.58
CA ALA A 142 23.49 4.26 -11.94
C ALA A 142 23.94 4.92 -13.26
N GLN A 143 24.94 4.34 -13.94
CA GLN A 143 25.55 4.87 -15.16
C GLN A 143 24.85 4.47 -16.47
N GLN A 144 23.71 3.78 -16.41
CA GLN A 144 22.98 3.34 -17.61
C GLN A 144 21.75 4.16 -17.99
N GLU A 145 21.27 5.07 -17.15
CA GLU A 145 20.30 6.07 -17.60
C GLU A 145 21.06 7.19 -18.30
N GLU A 146 20.70 7.45 -19.57
CA GLU A 146 21.21 8.55 -20.38
C GLU A 146 21.31 9.80 -19.52
N LEU A 147 22.55 10.27 -19.27
CA LEU A 147 22.77 11.52 -18.59
C LEU A 147 21.93 12.58 -19.32
N PRO A 148 20.98 13.25 -18.64
CA PRO A 148 20.18 14.27 -19.28
C PRO A 148 21.11 15.29 -19.93
N ASP A 149 20.84 15.62 -21.20
CA ASP A 149 21.64 16.55 -22.00
C ASP A 149 22.01 17.78 -21.15
N PHE A 150 23.27 17.85 -20.78
CA PHE A 150 23.77 18.96 -19.98
C PHE A 150 24.02 20.13 -20.93
N LEU A 151 23.22 21.18 -20.80
CA LEU A 151 23.34 22.39 -21.61
C LEU A 151 24.75 22.98 -21.48
N GLU A 152 25.51 22.99 -22.58
CA GLU A 152 26.84 23.58 -22.64
C GLU A 152 26.72 25.11 -22.71
N ILE A 153 26.69 25.75 -21.54
CA ILE A 153 26.59 27.19 -21.42
C ILE A 153 27.98 27.78 -21.16
N GLN A 154 28.55 28.45 -22.17
CA GLN A 154 29.89 29.06 -22.10
C GLN A 154 30.06 30.06 -20.94
N THR A 155 28.96 30.69 -20.49
CA THR A 155 29.00 31.67 -19.39
C THR A 155 29.14 31.01 -18.01
N LEU A 156 28.84 29.71 -17.89
CA LEU A 156 28.92 28.92 -16.66
C LEU A 156 30.09 27.92 -16.66
N GLU A 157 30.96 27.97 -17.67
CA GLU A 157 32.09 27.03 -17.87
C GLU A 157 32.98 26.90 -16.62
N LYS A 158 33.16 28.00 -15.87
CA LYS A 158 34.00 28.03 -14.65
C LYS A 158 33.50 27.12 -13.53
N GLN A 159 32.19 26.91 -13.44
CA GLN A 159 31.55 26.08 -12.42
C GLN A 159 30.82 24.89 -13.07
N ARG A 160 31.21 24.51 -14.30
CA ARG A 160 30.52 23.48 -15.09
C ARG A 160 30.40 22.15 -14.36
N GLU A 161 31.50 21.67 -13.79
CA GLU A 161 31.53 20.40 -13.05
C GLU A 161 30.59 20.44 -11.85
N PHE A 162 30.60 21.53 -11.08
CA PHE A 162 29.69 21.74 -9.96
C PHE A 162 28.22 21.67 -10.38
N TYR A 163 27.82 22.36 -11.45
CA TYR A 163 26.43 22.31 -11.93
C TYR A 163 26.05 20.94 -12.47
N ARG A 164 26.97 20.25 -13.16
CA ARG A 164 26.74 18.90 -13.68
C ARG A 164 26.52 17.90 -12.56
N GLU A 165 27.40 17.88 -11.56
CA GLU A 165 27.29 17.00 -10.40
C GLU A 165 26.04 17.31 -9.58
N SER A 166 25.76 18.60 -9.35
CA SER A 166 24.57 19.03 -8.64
C SER A 166 23.29 18.67 -9.38
N HIS A 167 23.26 18.84 -10.71
CA HIS A 167 22.11 18.44 -11.53
C HIS A 167 21.87 16.94 -11.45
N PHE A 168 22.92 16.13 -11.64
CA PHE A 168 22.83 14.67 -11.54
C PHE A 168 22.29 14.25 -10.16
N ALA A 169 22.87 14.76 -9.08
CA ALA A 169 22.42 14.46 -7.73
C ALA A 169 20.98 14.91 -7.47
N LEU A 170 20.56 16.08 -7.99
CA LEU A 170 19.18 16.57 -7.86
C LEU A 170 18.17 15.69 -8.58
N VAL A 171 18.49 15.18 -9.78
CA VAL A 171 17.60 14.27 -10.53
C VAL A 171 17.29 13.02 -9.70
N TRP A 172 18.34 12.38 -9.16
CA TRP A 172 18.20 11.20 -8.30
C TRP A 172 17.44 11.49 -7.01
N LEU A 173 17.82 12.55 -6.29
CA LEU A 173 17.14 12.94 -5.05
C LEU A 173 15.66 13.30 -5.28
N ASN A 174 15.33 13.86 -6.44
CA ASN A 174 13.94 14.14 -6.81
C ASN A 174 13.16 12.87 -7.15
N ASN A 175 13.77 11.93 -7.88
CA ASN A 175 13.18 10.61 -8.14
C ASN A 175 12.87 9.88 -6.81
N PHE A 176 13.84 9.81 -5.90
CA PHE A 176 13.64 9.22 -4.58
C PHE A 176 12.55 9.92 -3.78
N SER A 177 12.53 11.26 -3.77
CA SER A 177 11.47 12.02 -3.12
C SER A 177 10.08 11.64 -3.63
N THR A 178 9.91 11.56 -4.94
CA THR A 178 8.62 11.21 -5.56
C THR A 178 8.21 9.78 -5.21
N ARG A 179 9.13 8.81 -5.35
CA ARG A 179 8.88 7.40 -4.96
C ARG A 179 8.50 7.25 -3.49
N ILE A 180 9.15 7.96 -2.57
CA ILE A 180 8.80 7.96 -1.14
C ILE A 180 7.37 8.49 -0.94
N ILE A 181 7.02 9.60 -1.59
CA ILE A 181 5.70 10.23 -1.44
C ILE A 181 4.60 9.31 -2.00
N ASP A 182 4.82 8.71 -3.16
CA ASP A 182 3.84 7.85 -3.81
C ASP A 182 3.62 6.55 -3.02
N LEU A 183 4.69 5.90 -2.53
CA LEU A 183 4.58 4.75 -1.63
C LEU A 183 3.82 5.09 -0.34
N ARG A 184 3.97 6.31 0.20
CA ARG A 184 3.19 6.75 1.37
C ARG A 184 1.70 6.86 1.05
N LYS A 185 1.34 7.44 -0.10
CA LYS A 185 -0.05 7.56 -0.55
C LYS A 185 -0.68 6.18 -0.79
N GLU A 186 0.06 5.30 -1.45
CA GLU A 186 -0.37 3.92 -1.69
C GLU A 186 -0.62 3.19 -0.37
N LEU A 187 0.32 3.28 0.58
CA LEU A 187 0.21 2.65 1.89
C LEU A 187 -0.97 3.19 2.73
N MET A 188 -1.36 4.44 2.54
CA MET A 188 -2.58 4.98 3.16
C MET A 188 -3.83 4.25 2.66
N ASN A 189 -3.89 3.96 1.36
CA ASN A 189 -5.06 3.39 0.70
C ASN A 189 -5.16 1.85 0.81
N VAL A 190 -4.03 1.15 0.91
CA VAL A 190 -4.02 -0.33 0.97
C VAL A 190 -4.61 -0.84 2.29
N GLY A 191 -5.56 -1.78 2.25
CA GLY A 191 -6.11 -2.42 3.45
C GLY A 191 -5.09 -3.35 4.12
N MET A 192 -4.54 -2.97 5.28
CA MET A 192 -3.52 -3.75 5.99
C MET A 192 -3.60 -3.53 7.49
N ARG A 193 -3.14 -4.52 8.28
CA ARG A 193 -2.98 -4.39 9.74
C ARG A 193 -2.16 -3.15 10.09
N MET A 194 -2.68 -2.34 11.01
CA MET A 194 -2.08 -1.07 11.41
C MET A 194 -0.62 -1.20 11.86
N ARG A 195 -0.28 -2.28 12.57
CA ARG A 195 1.10 -2.55 13.00
C ARG A 195 2.09 -2.65 11.83
N LEU A 196 1.70 -3.30 10.73
CA LEU A 196 2.53 -3.42 9.53
C LEU A 196 2.63 -2.09 8.80
N LYS A 197 1.50 -1.38 8.62
CA LYS A 197 1.51 -0.02 8.07
C LYS A 197 2.46 0.91 8.83
N SER A 198 2.39 0.89 10.16
CA SER A 198 3.28 1.68 11.02
C SER A 198 4.76 1.33 10.83
N LYS A 199 5.10 0.05 10.60
CA LYS A 199 6.47 -0.37 10.28
C LYS A 199 6.94 0.25 8.95
N PHE A 200 6.11 0.15 7.90
CA PHE A 200 6.44 0.71 6.59
C PHE A 200 6.54 2.24 6.61
N PHE A 201 5.62 2.94 7.28
CA PHE A 201 5.71 4.40 7.44
C PHE A 201 6.97 4.84 8.19
N LYS A 202 7.40 4.09 9.22
CA LYS A 202 8.68 4.36 9.90
C LYS A 202 9.87 4.21 8.96
N ARG A 203 9.93 3.14 8.15
CA ARG A 203 10.99 2.96 7.15
C ARG A 203 10.99 4.11 6.13
N LEU A 204 9.84 4.41 5.53
CA LEU A 204 9.70 5.52 4.57
C LEU A 204 10.05 6.88 5.18
N SER A 205 9.74 7.10 6.46
CA SER A 205 10.14 8.32 7.17
C SER A 205 11.66 8.40 7.36
N SER A 206 12.32 7.29 7.69
CA SER A 206 13.78 7.23 7.80
C SER A 206 14.45 7.55 6.46
N LEU A 207 13.94 6.99 5.36
CA LEU A 207 14.42 7.30 4.00
C LEU A 207 14.20 8.78 3.65
N GLY A 208 13.01 9.31 3.97
CA GLY A 208 12.70 10.72 3.75
C GLY A 208 13.62 11.68 4.53
N ASN A 209 13.97 11.33 5.76
CA ASN A 209 14.89 12.11 6.60
C ASN A 209 16.31 12.19 6.02
N GLN A 210 16.69 11.26 5.15
CA GLN A 210 17.98 11.30 4.44
C GLN A 210 17.88 12.10 3.15
N VAL A 211 16.82 11.87 2.36
CA VAL A 211 16.66 12.43 1.01
C VAL A 211 16.22 13.90 1.03
N PHE A 212 15.19 14.25 1.80
CA PHE A 212 14.60 15.60 1.73
C PHE A 212 15.56 16.71 2.18
N PRO A 213 16.31 16.57 3.29
CA PRO A 213 17.27 17.58 3.69
C PRO A 213 18.39 17.76 2.66
N LYS A 214 18.93 16.65 2.13
CA LYS A 214 20.01 16.72 1.14
C LYS A 214 19.56 17.41 -0.15
N ARG A 215 18.34 17.10 -0.62
CA ARG A 215 17.76 17.78 -1.78
C ARG A 215 17.64 19.29 -1.53
N LYS A 216 17.13 19.69 -0.36
CA LYS A 216 16.96 21.09 0.00
C LYS A 216 18.30 21.83 0.03
N GLU A 217 19.30 21.24 0.67
CA GLU A 217 20.67 21.77 0.75
C GLU A 217 21.26 21.98 -0.65
N LEU A 218 21.13 21.00 -1.54
CA LEU A 218 21.70 21.07 -2.88
C LEU A 218 20.99 22.12 -3.76
N ILE A 219 19.67 22.26 -3.63
CA ILE A 219 18.92 23.35 -4.28
C ILE A 219 19.42 24.72 -3.81
N GLU A 220 19.65 24.88 -2.51
CA GLU A 220 20.16 26.13 -1.94
C GLU A 220 21.57 26.45 -2.45
N GLN A 221 22.47 25.45 -2.48
CA GLN A 221 23.82 25.60 -3.02
C GLN A 221 23.82 26.02 -4.49
N VAL A 222 23.03 25.35 -5.33
CA VAL A 222 22.89 25.68 -6.76
C VAL A 222 22.31 27.08 -6.94
N SER A 223 21.31 27.45 -6.13
CA SER A 223 20.68 28.77 -6.22
C SER A 223 21.66 29.90 -5.87
N VAL A 224 22.48 29.72 -4.82
CA VAL A 224 23.50 30.70 -4.41
C VAL A 224 24.61 30.80 -5.45
N ALA A 225 25.10 29.68 -5.97
CA ALA A 225 26.11 29.66 -7.01
C ALA A 225 25.62 30.38 -8.27
N PHE A 226 24.39 30.09 -8.68
CA PHE A 226 23.78 30.69 -9.87
C PHE A 226 23.61 32.20 -9.72
N ALA A 227 23.14 32.69 -8.56
CA ALA A 227 23.04 34.12 -8.30
C ALA A 227 24.39 34.83 -8.46
N LYS A 228 25.47 34.25 -7.91
CA LYS A 228 26.83 34.80 -8.04
C LYS A 228 27.35 34.81 -9.48
N ASP A 229 27.05 33.76 -10.23
CA ASP A 229 27.45 33.68 -11.64
C ASP A 229 26.68 34.72 -12.49
N VAL A 230 25.40 34.93 -12.20
CA VAL A 230 24.58 35.98 -12.82
C VAL A 230 25.12 37.37 -12.47
N GLU A 231 25.43 37.65 -11.21
CA GLU A 231 26.05 38.93 -10.80
C GLU A 231 27.40 39.15 -11.47
N SER A 232 28.23 38.11 -11.55
CA SER A 232 29.53 38.16 -12.23
C SER A 232 29.39 38.40 -13.73
N PHE A 233 28.37 37.80 -14.36
CA PHE A 233 28.02 38.04 -15.75
C PHE A 233 27.57 39.50 -15.95
N ILE A 234 26.68 40.01 -15.10
CA ILE A 234 26.22 41.40 -15.14
C ILE A 234 27.41 42.35 -14.99
N ALA A 235 28.26 42.12 -14.00
CA ALA A 235 29.44 42.93 -13.76
C ALA A 235 30.40 42.94 -14.97
N LYS A 236 30.58 41.80 -15.64
CA LYS A 236 31.47 41.69 -16.79
C LYS A 236 30.94 42.38 -18.06
N TYR A 237 29.63 42.31 -18.30
CA TYR A 237 29.04 42.76 -19.57
C TYR A 237 28.26 44.07 -19.49
N PHE A 238 27.87 44.53 -18.29
CA PHE A 238 26.99 45.69 -18.10
C PHE A 238 27.56 46.79 -17.18
N SER A 239 28.76 46.62 -16.59
CA SER A 239 29.37 47.66 -15.71
C SER A 239 29.88 48.90 -16.46
N ASN A 240 30.16 48.79 -17.75
CA ASN A 240 30.50 49.94 -18.57
C ASN A 240 29.25 50.41 -19.30
N ASN A 241 28.85 51.66 -19.06
CA ASN A 241 27.71 52.36 -19.66
C ASN A 241 27.85 52.57 -21.19
N ASN A 242 28.67 51.77 -21.88
CA ASN A 242 28.84 51.81 -23.32
C ASN A 242 27.78 50.94 -23.97
N ARG A 243 26.79 51.64 -24.56
CA ARG A 243 25.81 51.15 -25.55
C ARG A 243 26.49 50.61 -26.81
N ASN A 244 27.35 49.60 -26.69
CA ASN A 244 27.71 48.77 -27.83
C ASN A 244 26.73 47.60 -27.83
N PRO A 245 25.92 47.44 -28.89
CA PRO A 245 24.95 46.37 -28.95
C PRO A 245 25.69 45.05 -28.78
N LEU A 246 25.25 44.24 -27.83
CA LEU A 246 25.71 42.88 -27.59
C LEU A 246 25.86 42.20 -28.95
N LYS A 247 27.11 42.07 -29.43
CA LYS A 247 27.38 41.34 -30.68
C LYS A 247 26.84 39.94 -30.47
N ARG A 248 26.11 39.48 -31.47
CA ARG A 248 25.20 38.32 -31.57
C ARG A 248 25.83 36.93 -31.27
N VAL A 249 26.96 36.88 -30.56
CA VAL A 249 27.83 35.71 -30.38
C VAL A 249 27.68 35.07 -28.99
N VAL A 250 27.03 35.74 -28.02
CA VAL A 250 26.99 35.28 -26.61
C VAL A 250 25.77 34.40 -26.30
N PHE A 251 24.85 34.21 -27.25
CA PHE A 251 23.56 33.53 -27.02
C PHE A 251 23.35 32.25 -27.84
N PHE A 252 24.41 31.65 -28.40
CA PHE A 252 24.35 30.37 -29.08
C PHE A 252 25.38 29.41 -28.52
#